data_AF-A0A920I2I5-F1
#
_entry.id   AF-A0A920I2I5-F1
#
_cell.length_a   1.000
_cell.length_b   1.000
_cell.length_c   1.000
_cell.angle_alpha   90.00
_cell.angle_beta   90.00
_cell.angle_gamma   90.00
#
_symmetry.space_group_name_H-M   'P 1'
#
loop_
_entity.id
_entity.type
_entity.pdbx_description
1 polymer ?
#
loop_
_entity_poly.entity_id
_entity_poly.type
_entity_poly.pdbx_seq_one_letter_code
_entity_poly.pdbx_strand_id
1 'polypeptide(L)'
;MCNNTGMSEMPLEPDSPDDDDHYASEDWYTDGGSHLEMIIDRTIWPADEIAAAGDRLRAATDATCDMFDLPPLNVGGLFCDDRRIAGLNGRFRGKDKPTNVLSFPGGESETDGEGRLAAGEIAIAFETVRSESVRDGKSLNDHLVHLWVHGLLHLMGHDHDEEAEAEAMESGEIAVLAKLGIADPYAGTVPLQDTAEAG
;
A
#
# COMPACT_ATOMS: atom_id res chain seq x y z
N MET A 1 2.59 38.43 -18.83
CA MET A 1 2.92 37.83 -17.52
C MET A 1 1.63 37.25 -16.99
N CYS A 2 1.39 35.95 -17.19
CA CYS A 2 0.25 35.27 -16.57
C CYS A 2 0.84 34.39 -15.47
N ASN A 3 0.64 34.81 -14.21
CA ASN A 3 0.99 34.00 -13.05
C ASN A 3 -0.14 33.02 -12.75
N ASN A 4 0.24 31.75 -12.81
CA ASN A 4 0.00 30.70 -11.83
C ASN A 4 -1.13 30.92 -10.80
N THR A 5 -2.14 30.05 -10.85
CA THR A 5 -2.66 29.40 -9.65
C THR A 5 -2.94 27.97 -10.08
N GLY A 6 -1.93 27.11 -9.94
CA GLY A 6 -2.08 25.68 -10.06
C GLY A 6 -3.08 25.25 -9.00
N MET A 7 -4.21 24.71 -9.46
CA MET A 7 -5.10 23.93 -8.62
C MET A 7 -4.25 22.76 -8.10
N SER A 8 -4.17 22.67 -6.78
CA SER A 8 -3.63 21.50 -6.10
C SER A 8 -4.61 20.35 -6.34
N GLU A 9 -4.39 19.57 -7.38
CA GLU A 9 -5.12 18.32 -7.60
C GLU A 9 -4.50 17.27 -6.68
N MET A 10 -5.15 17.00 -5.55
CA MET A 10 -4.79 15.85 -4.71
C MET A 10 -5.05 14.55 -5.49
N PRO A 11 -4.18 13.52 -5.38
CA PRO A 11 -4.14 12.39 -6.33
C PRO A 11 -5.39 11.50 -6.37
N LEU A 12 -6.24 11.57 -5.34
CA LEU A 12 -7.39 10.68 -5.16
C LEU A 12 -8.76 11.38 -5.11
N GLU A 13 -8.85 12.69 -5.38
CA GLU A 13 -10.16 13.34 -5.41
C GLU A 13 -11.03 12.76 -6.55
N PRO A 14 -12.28 12.33 -6.26
CA PRO A 14 -13.12 11.63 -7.22
C PRO A 14 -13.77 12.58 -8.23
N ASP A 15 -13.63 12.24 -9.52
CA ASP A 15 -14.09 13.03 -10.69
C ASP A 15 -15.63 13.09 -10.89
N SER A 16 -16.47 12.44 -10.07
CA SER A 16 -17.93 12.51 -10.28
C SER A 16 -18.80 12.15 -9.06
N PRO A 17 -19.90 12.89 -8.82
CA PRO A 17 -20.78 12.72 -7.66
C PRO A 17 -21.78 11.54 -7.75
N ASP A 18 -21.80 10.76 -8.84
CA ASP A 18 -22.85 9.75 -9.09
C ASP A 18 -22.39 8.27 -9.00
N ASP A 19 -21.12 7.96 -8.68
CA ASP A 19 -20.58 6.58 -8.65
C ASP A 19 -20.24 6.02 -7.24
N ASP A 20 -20.28 6.83 -6.16
CA ASP A 20 -19.57 6.52 -4.88
C ASP A 20 -20.42 6.10 -3.66
N ASP A 21 -21.71 5.78 -3.80
CA ASP A 21 -22.57 5.40 -2.65
C ASP A 21 -22.15 4.09 -1.93
N HIS A 22 -21.12 3.41 -2.44
CA HIS A 22 -20.64 2.13 -1.96
C HIS A 22 -19.25 2.14 -1.30
N TYR A 23 -18.54 3.27 -1.36
CA TYR A 23 -17.28 3.44 -0.63
C TYR A 23 -17.57 3.86 0.81
N ALA A 24 -16.95 3.16 1.76
CA ALA A 24 -16.94 3.56 3.16
C ALA A 24 -15.61 4.25 3.49
N SER A 25 -15.69 5.41 4.13
CA SER A 25 -14.55 6.05 4.78
C SER A 25 -14.47 5.59 6.23
N GLU A 26 -13.29 5.15 6.66
CA GLU A 26 -13.01 4.71 8.03
C GLU A 26 -11.68 5.27 8.53
N ASP A 27 -11.67 5.76 9.77
CA ASP A 27 -10.45 6.17 10.48
C ASP A 27 -9.94 5.05 11.37
N TRP A 28 -8.72 4.61 11.12
CA TRP A 28 -8.05 3.58 11.90
C TRP A 28 -6.87 4.17 12.64
N TYR A 29 -6.76 3.88 13.94
CA TYR A 29 -5.63 4.31 14.76
C TYR A 29 -4.85 3.10 15.24
N THR A 30 -3.53 3.19 15.23
CA THR A 30 -2.63 2.14 15.72
C THR A 30 -2.25 2.40 17.18
N ASP A 31 -1.75 1.37 17.87
CA ASP A 31 -1.30 1.52 19.26
C ASP A 31 -0.05 2.40 19.35
N GLY A 32 0.77 2.41 18.29
CA GLY A 32 1.90 3.32 18.10
C GLY A 32 1.51 4.77 17.76
N GLY A 33 0.22 5.07 17.59
CA GLY A 33 -0.29 6.44 17.36
C GLY A 33 -0.36 6.86 15.90
N SER A 34 -0.19 5.94 14.95
CA SER A 34 -0.38 6.20 13.52
C SER A 34 -1.88 6.29 13.20
N HIS A 35 -2.21 7.05 12.16
CA HIS A 35 -3.57 7.21 11.63
C HIS A 35 -3.61 6.71 10.19
N LEU A 36 -4.53 5.80 9.91
CA LEU A 36 -4.79 5.27 8.58
C LEU A 36 -6.20 5.71 8.16
N GLU A 37 -6.29 6.54 7.14
CA GLU A 37 -7.55 6.97 6.53
C GLU A 37 -7.90 5.98 5.42
N MET A 38 -8.91 5.14 5.65
CA MET A 38 -9.26 4.05 4.75
C MET A 38 -10.50 4.38 3.93
N ILE A 39 -10.40 4.26 2.61
CA ILE A 39 -11.51 4.32 1.65
C ILE A 39 -11.70 2.92 1.09
N ILE A 40 -12.85 2.29 1.38
CA ILE A 40 -13.07 0.86 1.13
C ILE A 40 -14.33 0.64 0.29
N ASP A 41 -14.20 -0.02 -0.87
CA ASP A 41 -15.32 -0.50 -1.67
C ASP A 41 -16.03 -1.67 -0.96
N ARG A 42 -17.20 -1.41 -0.36
CA ARG A 42 -17.95 -2.42 0.40
C ARG A 42 -18.68 -3.45 -0.47
N THR A 43 -18.77 -3.23 -1.79
CA THR A 43 -19.35 -4.23 -2.69
C THR A 43 -18.36 -5.31 -3.06
N ILE A 44 -17.08 -4.97 -3.03
CA ILE A 44 -15.98 -5.84 -3.43
C ILE A 44 -15.29 -6.45 -2.21
N TRP A 45 -15.05 -5.64 -1.16
CA TRP A 45 -14.34 -6.07 0.04
C TRP A 45 -15.31 -6.57 1.12
N PRO A 46 -15.30 -7.88 1.46
CA PRO A 46 -16.14 -8.42 2.52
C PRO A 46 -15.81 -7.80 3.88
N ALA A 47 -16.83 -7.47 4.66
CA ALA A 47 -16.65 -6.78 5.95
C ALA A 47 -15.84 -7.59 6.97
N ASP A 48 -15.96 -8.91 6.94
CA ASP A 48 -15.18 -9.84 7.78
C ASP A 48 -13.71 -9.88 7.37
N GLU A 49 -13.40 -9.86 6.08
CA GLU A 49 -12.03 -9.77 5.58
C GLU A 49 -11.39 -8.42 5.95
N ILE A 50 -12.14 -7.32 5.83
CA ILE A 50 -11.67 -5.99 6.25
C ILE A 50 -11.41 -5.94 7.75
N ALA A 51 -12.31 -6.50 8.58
CA ALA A 51 -12.12 -6.53 10.02
C ALA A 51 -10.90 -7.36 10.41
N ALA A 52 -10.73 -8.54 9.81
CA ALA A 52 -9.56 -9.40 10.06
C ALA A 52 -8.25 -8.75 9.59
N ALA A 53 -8.28 -8.07 8.45
CA ALA A 53 -7.14 -7.37 7.89
C ALA A 53 -6.75 -6.15 8.74
N GLY A 54 -7.73 -5.33 9.13
CA GLY A 54 -7.50 -4.05 9.80
C GLY A 54 -6.64 -4.17 11.05
N ASP A 55 -6.90 -5.15 11.90
CA ASP A 55 -6.08 -5.39 13.10
C ASP A 55 -4.62 -5.72 12.75
N ARG A 56 -4.41 -6.50 11.69
CA ARG A 56 -3.07 -6.88 11.23
C ARG A 56 -2.36 -5.75 10.52
N LEU A 57 -3.07 -4.89 9.79
CA LEU A 57 -2.51 -3.72 9.12
C LEU A 57 -2.06 -2.66 10.13
N ARG A 58 -2.83 -2.44 11.20
CA ARG A 58 -2.42 -1.56 12.30
C ARG A 58 -1.15 -2.08 12.97
N ALA A 59 -1.12 -3.37 13.34
CA ALA A 59 0.05 -3.99 13.94
C ALA A 59 1.26 -3.98 13.00
N ALA A 60 1.05 -4.17 11.69
CA ALA A 60 2.11 -4.08 10.69
C ALA A 60 2.67 -2.68 10.58
N THR A 61 1.82 -1.66 10.61
CA THR A 61 2.24 -0.26 10.57
C THR A 61 3.09 0.08 11.79
N ASP A 62 2.68 -0.32 12.99
CA ASP A 62 3.47 -0.14 14.21
C ASP A 62 4.81 -0.88 14.13
N ALA A 63 4.79 -2.14 13.67
CA ALA A 63 6.00 -2.93 13.51
C ALA A 63 6.99 -2.33 12.50
N THR A 64 6.49 -1.71 11.42
CA THR A 64 7.28 -0.96 10.45
C THR A 64 7.85 0.31 11.10
N CYS A 65 7.05 1.10 11.79
CA CYS A 65 7.55 2.30 12.48
C CYS A 65 8.68 1.97 13.46
N ASP A 66 8.48 0.94 14.29
CA ASP A 66 9.47 0.46 15.24
C ASP A 66 10.74 -0.08 14.57
N MET A 67 10.61 -0.75 13.41
CA MET A 67 11.76 -1.33 12.70
C MET A 67 12.66 -0.25 12.09
N PHE A 68 12.05 0.79 11.55
CA PHE A 68 12.73 1.83 10.79
C PHE A 68 12.93 3.13 11.59
N ASP A 69 12.65 3.11 12.90
CA ASP A 69 12.75 4.26 13.81
C ASP A 69 11.97 5.49 13.30
N LEU A 70 10.76 5.24 12.79
CA LEU A 70 9.90 6.27 12.22
C LEU A 70 8.99 6.88 13.29
N PRO A 71 8.64 8.17 13.16
CA PRO A 71 7.50 8.70 13.90
C PRO A 71 6.22 7.97 13.47
N PRO A 72 5.13 8.10 14.24
CA PRO A 72 3.83 7.63 13.81
C PRO A 72 3.45 8.18 12.43
N LEU A 73 2.72 7.42 11.64
CA LEU A 73 2.42 7.76 10.24
C LEU A 73 0.99 8.27 10.08
N ASN A 74 0.77 9.10 9.07
CA ASN A 74 -0.52 9.38 8.48
C ASN A 74 -0.52 8.79 7.07
N VAL A 75 -1.40 7.82 6.81
CA VAL A 75 -1.43 7.02 5.58
C VAL A 75 -2.84 6.91 5.03
N GLY A 76 -3.04 7.25 3.76
CA GLY A 76 -4.28 6.95 3.05
C GLY A 76 -4.28 5.52 2.49
N GLY A 77 -5.38 4.79 2.66
CA GLY A 77 -5.56 3.44 2.11
C GLY A 77 -6.79 3.36 1.22
N LEU A 78 -6.62 3.09 -0.07
CA LEU A 78 -7.71 2.87 -1.02
C LEU A 78 -7.86 1.37 -1.34
N PHE A 79 -8.92 0.75 -0.84
CA PHE A 79 -9.26 -0.65 -1.07
C PHE A 79 -10.36 -0.70 -2.13
N CYS A 80 -10.00 -1.10 -3.35
CA CYS A 80 -10.84 -0.94 -4.54
C CYS A 80 -10.88 -2.20 -5.42
N ASP A 81 -11.51 -2.09 -6.59
CA ASP A 81 -11.55 -3.11 -7.63
C ASP A 81 -10.38 -3.02 -8.63
N ASP A 82 -10.18 -4.08 -9.41
CA ASP A 82 -9.20 -4.13 -10.50
C ASP A 82 -9.38 -3.00 -11.53
N ARG A 83 -10.63 -2.56 -11.76
CA ARG A 83 -10.94 -1.49 -12.73
C ARG A 83 -10.42 -0.14 -12.25
N ARG A 84 -10.65 0.21 -10.98
CA ARG A 84 -10.20 1.45 -10.36
C ARG A 84 -8.68 1.49 -10.32
N ILE A 85 -8.03 0.41 -9.88
CA ILE A 85 -6.56 0.39 -9.83
C ILE A 85 -5.93 0.42 -11.22
N ALA A 86 -6.55 -0.21 -12.23
CA ALA A 86 -6.08 -0.12 -13.62
C ALA A 86 -6.14 1.32 -14.13
N GLY A 87 -7.22 2.04 -13.82
CA GLY A 87 -7.33 3.47 -14.13
C GLY A 87 -6.24 4.30 -13.45
N LEU A 88 -5.94 4.03 -12.17
CA LEU A 88 -4.83 4.67 -11.45
C LEU A 88 -3.48 4.36 -12.10
N ASN A 89 -3.23 3.09 -12.40
CA ASN A 89 -2.00 2.63 -13.04
C ASN A 89 -1.81 3.25 -14.44
N GLY A 90 -2.91 3.40 -15.20
CA GLY A 90 -2.95 4.11 -16.48
C GLY A 90 -2.59 5.59 -16.32
N ARG A 91 -3.22 6.29 -15.37
CA ARG A 91 -3.01 7.73 -15.15
C ARG A 91 -1.60 8.07 -14.65
N PHE A 92 -1.10 7.34 -13.65
CA PHE A 92 0.13 7.71 -12.95
C PHE A 92 1.38 6.98 -13.45
N ARG A 93 1.22 5.77 -14.02
CA ARG A 93 2.34 4.95 -14.50
C ARG A 93 2.28 4.64 -16.00
N GLY A 94 1.27 5.15 -16.73
CA GLY A 94 1.07 4.89 -18.16
C GLY A 94 0.74 3.43 -18.49
N LYS A 95 0.30 2.64 -17.49
CA LYS A 95 0.05 1.19 -17.61
C LYS A 95 -1.43 0.91 -17.34
N ASP A 96 -2.24 0.87 -18.40
CA ASP A 96 -3.68 0.60 -18.31
C ASP A 96 -3.98 -0.90 -18.11
N LYS A 97 -3.56 -1.43 -16.96
CA LYS A 97 -3.81 -2.81 -16.54
C LYS A 97 -3.91 -2.91 -15.02
N PRO A 98 -4.69 -3.86 -14.48
CA PRO A 98 -4.74 -4.12 -13.05
C PRO A 98 -3.36 -4.47 -12.48
N THR A 99 -3.18 -4.14 -11.21
CA THR A 99 -2.01 -4.51 -10.40
C THR A 99 -2.49 -4.72 -8.96
N ASN A 100 -1.69 -5.36 -8.12
CA ASN A 100 -2.10 -5.68 -6.76
C ASN A 100 -2.04 -4.45 -5.84
N VAL A 101 -0.97 -3.65 -5.94
CA VAL A 101 -0.74 -2.47 -5.11
C VAL A 101 -0.11 -1.33 -5.90
N LEU A 102 -0.46 -0.09 -5.54
CA LEU A 102 0.20 1.14 -5.95
C LEU A 102 0.48 1.99 -4.70
N SER A 103 1.66 2.61 -4.66
CA SER A 103 2.03 3.57 -3.61
C SER A 103 2.26 4.95 -4.22
N PHE A 104 1.74 5.97 -3.53
CA PHE A 104 1.83 7.39 -3.89
C PHE A 104 2.44 8.16 -2.72
N PRO A 105 3.77 8.41 -2.74
CA PRO A 105 4.44 9.12 -1.66
C PRO A 105 3.90 10.54 -1.46
N GLY A 106 3.72 10.97 -0.21
CA GLY A 106 3.17 12.29 0.16
C GLY A 106 4.07 13.48 -0.17
N GLY A 107 5.31 13.24 -0.61
CA GLY A 107 6.22 14.26 -1.16
C GLY A 107 6.92 15.16 -0.14
N GLU A 108 6.38 15.36 1.06
CA GLU A 108 6.95 16.25 2.08
C GLU A 108 7.07 15.57 3.45
N SER A 109 8.23 15.73 4.12
CA SER A 109 8.48 15.19 5.47
C SER A 109 7.76 15.98 6.58
N GLU A 110 6.58 16.52 6.28
CA GLU A 110 5.81 17.30 7.24
C GLU A 110 5.07 16.36 8.19
N THR A 111 5.11 16.72 9.47
CA THR A 111 4.29 16.09 10.49
C THR A 111 3.06 16.93 10.76
N ASP A 112 1.93 16.28 11.00
CA ASP A 112 0.70 16.96 11.39
C ASP A 112 0.78 17.50 12.83
N GLY A 113 -0.30 18.14 13.30
CA GLY A 113 -0.38 18.71 14.65
C GLY A 113 -0.22 17.72 15.80
N GLU A 114 -0.26 16.41 15.52
CA GLU A 114 -0.08 15.32 16.47
C GLU A 114 1.27 14.61 16.29
N GLY A 115 2.12 15.11 15.38
CA GLY A 115 3.45 14.59 15.13
C GLY A 115 3.50 13.40 14.17
N ARG A 116 2.39 13.10 13.46
CA ARG A 116 2.37 12.01 12.48
C ARG A 116 2.94 12.46 11.14
N LEU A 117 3.87 11.68 10.59
CA LEU A 117 4.46 11.92 9.28
C LEU A 117 3.47 11.59 8.16
N ALA A 118 3.21 12.53 7.26
CA ALA A 118 2.39 12.29 6.07
C ALA A 118 3.12 11.37 5.07
N ALA A 119 2.90 10.06 5.18
CA ALA A 119 3.61 9.08 4.34
C ALA A 119 3.10 9.10 2.89
N GLY A 120 1.80 9.35 2.69
CA GLY A 120 1.14 9.30 1.39
C GLY A 120 0.03 8.24 1.36
N GLU A 121 -0.18 7.64 0.20
CA GLU A 121 -1.37 6.83 -0.07
C GLU A 121 -1.03 5.48 -0.71
N ILE A 122 -1.74 4.42 -0.31
CA ILE A 122 -1.60 3.06 -0.83
C ILE A 122 -2.95 2.62 -1.41
N ALA A 123 -2.97 2.20 -2.68
CA ALA A 123 -4.14 1.61 -3.32
C ALA A 123 -3.96 0.10 -3.54
N ILE A 124 -4.94 -0.71 -3.15
CA ILE A 124 -4.91 -2.17 -3.25
C ILE A 124 -6.19 -2.67 -3.94
N ALA A 125 -6.05 -3.60 -4.88
CA ALA A 125 -7.17 -4.20 -5.61
C ALA A 125 -7.49 -5.62 -5.15
N PHE A 126 -8.73 -5.85 -4.71
CA PHE A 126 -9.14 -7.11 -4.09
C PHE A 126 -8.99 -8.31 -5.02
N GLU A 127 -9.46 -8.20 -6.27
CA GLU A 127 -9.53 -9.35 -7.18
C GLU A 127 -8.14 -9.85 -7.54
N THR A 128 -7.21 -8.93 -7.87
CA THR A 128 -5.81 -9.27 -8.11
C THR A 128 -5.20 -9.93 -6.87
N VAL A 129 -5.31 -9.32 -5.68
CA VAL A 129 -4.73 -9.86 -4.43
C VAL A 129 -5.29 -11.24 -4.09
N ARG A 130 -6.60 -11.43 -4.23
CA ARG A 130 -7.27 -12.72 -3.99
C ARG A 130 -6.86 -13.78 -5.00
N SER A 131 -6.73 -13.40 -6.28
CA SER A 131 -6.28 -14.34 -7.32
C SER A 131 -4.84 -14.80 -7.05
N GLU A 132 -3.95 -13.89 -6.66
CA GLU A 132 -2.57 -14.20 -6.28
C GLU A 132 -2.52 -15.09 -5.04
N SER A 133 -3.29 -14.79 -3.99
CA SER A 133 -3.31 -15.59 -2.77
C SER A 133 -3.74 -17.04 -3.03
N VAL A 134 -4.74 -17.24 -3.89
CA VAL A 134 -5.19 -18.59 -4.31
C VAL A 134 -4.12 -19.30 -5.14
N ARG A 135 -3.52 -18.61 -6.12
CA ARG A 135 -2.49 -19.17 -7.01
C ARG A 135 -1.26 -19.63 -6.22
N ASP A 136 -0.82 -18.82 -5.27
CA ASP A 136 0.43 -19.00 -4.55
C ASP A 136 0.24 -19.73 -3.21
N GLY A 137 -0.99 -20.13 -2.89
CA GLY A 137 -1.33 -20.86 -1.66
C GLY A 137 -1.15 -20.04 -0.38
N LYS A 138 -1.20 -18.71 -0.48
CA LYS A 138 -1.04 -17.76 0.62
C LYS A 138 -2.39 -17.45 1.27
N SER A 139 -2.38 -17.17 2.57
CA SER A 139 -3.55 -16.55 3.21
C SER A 139 -3.79 -15.17 2.61
N LEU A 140 -5.04 -14.83 2.29
CA LEU A 140 -5.41 -13.51 1.78
C LEU A 140 -4.93 -12.40 2.72
N ASN A 141 -5.13 -12.58 4.02
CA ASN A 141 -4.72 -11.61 5.04
C ASN A 141 -3.19 -11.49 5.15
N ASP A 142 -2.44 -12.58 5.01
CA ASP A 142 -0.98 -12.53 5.02
C ASP A 142 -0.44 -11.81 3.78
N HIS A 143 -1.02 -12.09 2.61
CA HIS A 143 -0.66 -11.42 1.35
C HIS A 143 -1.00 -9.93 1.39
N LEU A 144 -2.15 -9.58 1.96
CA LEU A 144 -2.55 -8.18 2.13
C LEU A 144 -1.61 -7.42 3.08
N VAL A 145 -1.21 -8.03 4.20
CA VAL A 145 -0.24 -7.43 5.12
C VAL A 145 1.12 -7.26 4.44
N HIS A 146 1.55 -8.25 3.64
CA HIS A 146 2.76 -8.12 2.82
C HIS A 146 2.68 -6.90 1.89
N LEU A 147 1.61 -6.78 1.11
CA LEU A 147 1.42 -5.64 0.20
C LEU A 147 1.32 -4.30 0.92
N TRP A 148 0.71 -4.27 2.11
CA TRP A 148 0.65 -3.06 2.93
C TRP A 148 2.04 -2.63 3.41
N VAL A 149 2.85 -3.55 3.95
CA VAL A 149 4.22 -3.27 4.38
C VAL A 149 5.08 -2.84 3.19
N HIS A 150 5.01 -3.57 2.08
CA HIS A 150 5.67 -3.21 0.83
C HIS A 150 5.29 -1.80 0.39
N GLY A 151 4.00 -1.48 0.44
CA GLY A 151 3.47 -0.17 0.12
C GLY A 151 4.03 0.94 1.01
N LEU A 152 4.06 0.73 2.34
CA LEU A 152 4.64 1.65 3.31
C LEU A 152 6.12 1.91 3.06
N LEU A 153 6.91 0.87 2.76
CA LEU A 153 8.34 1.03 2.46
C LEU A 153 8.57 1.90 1.22
N HIS A 154 7.75 1.72 0.18
CA HIS A 154 7.76 2.62 -0.98
C HIS A 154 7.39 4.06 -0.64
N LEU A 155 6.41 4.28 0.25
CA LEU A 155 6.08 5.63 0.72
C LEU A 155 7.27 6.30 1.44
N MET A 156 8.10 5.51 2.11
CA MET A 156 9.31 5.96 2.81
C MET A 156 10.53 6.14 1.88
N GLY A 157 10.37 5.91 0.58
CA GLY A 157 11.45 6.07 -0.40
C GLY A 157 12.40 4.88 -0.48
N HIS A 158 12.03 3.72 0.08
CA HIS A 158 12.69 2.47 -0.26
C HIS A 158 12.21 2.02 -1.64
N ASP A 159 13.14 1.82 -2.56
CA ASP A 159 12.87 1.31 -3.89
C ASP A 159 13.59 -0.02 -4.12
N HIS A 160 13.25 -0.69 -5.21
CA HIS A 160 13.78 -1.99 -5.58
C HIS A 160 14.31 -2.02 -7.02
N ASP A 161 14.60 -0.83 -7.58
CA ASP A 161 15.16 -0.67 -8.92
C ASP A 161 16.62 -1.18 -9.01
N GLU A 162 17.40 -1.07 -7.92
CA GLU A 162 18.75 -1.61 -7.82
C GLU A 162 18.81 -2.86 -6.94
N GLU A 163 19.62 -3.85 -7.30
CA GLU A 163 19.72 -5.15 -6.60
C GLU A 163 20.02 -5.01 -5.10
N ALA A 164 20.91 -4.08 -4.73
CA ALA A 164 21.25 -3.84 -3.32
C ALA A 164 20.12 -3.14 -2.54
N GLU A 165 19.32 -2.31 -3.21
CA GLU A 165 18.17 -1.64 -2.61
C GLU A 165 17.01 -2.63 -2.44
N ALA A 166 16.81 -3.49 -3.44
CA ALA A 166 15.87 -4.61 -3.38
C ALA A 166 16.20 -5.55 -2.20
N GLU A 167 17.45 -6.01 -2.06
CA GLU A 167 17.85 -6.88 -0.93
C GLU A 167 17.58 -6.23 0.44
N ALA A 168 17.84 -4.93 0.57
CA ALA A 168 17.59 -4.19 1.80
C ALA A 168 16.10 -4.06 2.11
N MET A 169 15.29 -3.76 1.09
CA MET A 169 13.83 -3.66 1.20
C MET A 169 13.22 -5.02 1.54
N GLU A 170 13.57 -6.07 0.81
CA GLU A 170 13.11 -7.45 1.06
C GLU A 170 13.45 -7.90 2.48
N SER A 171 14.68 -7.62 2.94
CA SER A 171 15.10 -7.94 4.31
C SER A 171 14.24 -7.21 5.35
N GLY A 172 13.90 -5.95 5.09
CA GLY A 172 13.00 -5.15 5.91
C GLY A 172 11.58 -5.72 5.96
N GLU A 173 11.02 -6.06 4.80
CA GLU A 173 9.70 -6.70 4.69
C GLU A 173 9.66 -8.01 5.48
N ILE A 174 10.64 -8.90 5.27
CA ILE A 174 10.74 -10.18 5.98
C ILE A 174 10.81 -9.95 7.49
N ALA A 175 11.60 -8.98 7.94
CA ALA A 175 11.76 -8.70 9.36
C ALA A 175 10.48 -8.17 10.02
N VAL A 176 9.70 -7.32 9.33
CA VAL A 176 8.39 -6.86 9.79
C VAL A 176 7.37 -8.00 9.79
N LEU A 177 7.28 -8.77 8.71
CA LEU A 177 6.36 -9.90 8.59
C LEU A 177 6.62 -10.99 9.64
N ALA A 178 7.90 -11.26 9.94
CA ALA A 178 8.28 -12.21 10.97
C ALA A 178 7.80 -11.79 12.38
N LYS A 179 7.80 -10.48 12.70
CA LYS A 179 7.23 -9.98 13.98
C LYS A 179 5.73 -10.26 14.11
N LEU A 180 5.03 -10.36 12.98
CA LEU A 180 3.58 -10.64 12.90
C LEU A 180 3.27 -12.14 12.75
N GLY A 181 4.29 -13.00 12.79
CA GLY A 181 4.14 -14.44 12.58
C GLY A 181 3.77 -14.83 11.14
N ILE A 182 4.04 -13.96 10.17
CA ILE A 182 3.80 -14.20 8.75
C ILE A 182 5.05 -14.84 8.14
N ALA A 183 4.84 -15.84 7.29
CA ALA A 183 5.92 -16.53 6.59
C ALA A 183 6.61 -15.60 5.58
N ASP A 184 7.89 -15.86 5.32
CA ASP A 184 8.67 -15.15 4.31
C ASP A 184 7.99 -15.25 2.92
N PRO A 185 7.60 -14.11 2.33
CA PRO A 185 6.88 -14.09 1.05
C PRO A 185 7.77 -14.46 -0.15
N TYR A 186 9.11 -14.47 0.04
CA TYR A 186 10.14 -14.82 -0.93
C TYR A 186 10.68 -16.26 -0.75
N ALA A 187 10.18 -17.00 0.24
CA ALA A 187 10.60 -18.38 0.46
C ALA A 187 10.20 -19.28 -0.72
N GLY A 188 11.18 -19.62 -1.57
CA GLY A 188 11.00 -20.47 -2.75
C GLY A 188 11.09 -19.74 -4.09
N THR A 189 11.17 -18.40 -4.09
CA THR A 189 11.65 -17.63 -5.24
C THR A 189 13.17 -17.61 -5.20
N VAL A 190 13.81 -18.17 -6.22
CA VAL A 190 15.21 -17.84 -6.50
C VAL A 190 15.25 -16.32 -6.69
N PRO A 191 16.19 -15.57 -6.07
CA PRO A 191 16.29 -14.12 -6.28
C PRO A 191 16.26 -13.84 -7.77
N LEU A 192 15.61 -12.74 -8.18
CA LEU A 192 15.45 -12.30 -9.56
C LEU A 192 16.82 -12.17 -10.23
N GLN A 193 17.36 -13.30 -10.70
CA GLN A 193 18.40 -13.31 -11.70
C GLN A 193 17.73 -12.82 -12.96
N ASP A 194 17.99 -11.55 -13.23
CA ASP A 194 17.76 -10.88 -14.49
C ASP A 194 18.16 -11.84 -15.62
N THR A 195 17.16 -12.50 -16.21
CA THR A 195 17.36 -13.23 -17.44
C THR A 195 17.42 -12.18 -18.52
N ALA A 196 18.62 -11.60 -18.64
CA ALA A 196 19.09 -11.01 -19.87
C ALA A 196 18.96 -12.07 -20.98
N GLU A 197 17.79 -12.09 -21.62
CA GLU A 197 17.58 -12.74 -22.90
C GLU A 197 18.49 -12.04 -23.91
N ALA A 198 19.54 -12.76 -24.29
CA ALA A 198 20.30 -12.52 -25.50
C ALA A 198 19.40 -12.79 -26.73
N GLY A 199 19.40 -11.87 -27.69
CA GLY A 199 18.78 -12.03 -29.01
C GLY A 199 19.05 -10.87 -29.93
#